data_AF-A0A0D0PHH9-F1
#
_entry.id   AF-A0A0D0PHH9-F1
#
_cell.length_a   1.000
_cell.length_b   1.000
_cell.length_c   1.000
_cell.angle_alpha   90.00
_cell.angle_beta   90.00
_cell.angle_gamma   90.00
#
_symmetry.space_group_name_H-M   'P 1'
#
loop_
_entity.id
_entity.type
_entity.pdbx_description
1 polymer ?
#
loop_
_entity_poly.entity_id
_entity_poly.type
_entity_poly.pdbx_seq_one_letter_code
_entity_poly.pdbx_strand_id
1 'polypeptide(L)'
;MLNPATADAHRNDPTIARVEARTRLWGWPGFVVCNLFAFRATRPEALRQAADPVGPRTDRILRREVRGAGSVLCAWGVHGALAGRDAEVRTMLAGRDPLCLGLTKDGHPRHPLYLRADARPVPYQ
;
A
#
# COMPACT_ATOMS: atom_id res chain seq x y z
N MET A 1 -1.18 0.34 -0.57
CA MET A 1 -0.43 1.62 -0.56
C MET A 1 -1.39 2.79 -0.70
N LEU A 2 -0.89 4.02 -0.58
CA LEU A 2 -1.61 5.22 -0.99
C LEU A 2 -0.79 5.92 -2.08
N ASN A 3 -1.10 5.67 -3.35
CA ASN A 3 -0.42 6.35 -4.44
C ASN A 3 -1.13 7.68 -4.80
N PRO A 4 -0.38 8.74 -5.13
CA PRO A 4 -0.95 10.01 -5.57
C PRO A 4 -1.67 9.88 -6.93
N ALA A 5 -2.53 10.85 -7.27
CA ALA A 5 -3.29 10.83 -8.53
C ALA A 5 -2.45 10.73 -9.80
N THR A 6 -1.19 11.09 -9.78
CA THR A 6 -0.28 10.99 -10.94
C THR A 6 0.26 9.59 -11.18
N ALA A 7 0.07 8.66 -10.24
CA ALA A 7 0.52 7.28 -10.35
C ALA A 7 -0.42 6.49 -11.27
N ASP A 8 -0.10 6.36 -12.54
CA ASP A 8 -0.82 5.48 -13.46
C ASP A 8 -0.04 4.17 -13.72
N ALA A 9 -0.70 3.18 -14.33
CA ALA A 9 -0.09 1.89 -14.64
C ALA A 9 0.84 1.94 -15.87
N HIS A 10 0.92 3.09 -16.56
CA HIS A 10 1.64 3.25 -17.83
C HIS A 10 2.95 4.02 -17.66
N ARG A 11 3.12 4.74 -16.55
CA ARG A 11 4.32 5.48 -16.17
C ARG A 11 4.77 5.03 -14.79
N ASN A 12 5.95 4.42 -14.73
CA ASN A 12 6.63 4.12 -13.48
C ASN A 12 6.95 5.43 -12.76
N ASP A 13 6.09 5.81 -11.82
CA ASP A 13 6.41 6.88 -10.89
C ASP A 13 7.58 6.45 -9.97
N PRO A 14 8.21 7.38 -9.23
CA PRO A 14 9.32 7.06 -8.33
C PRO A 14 8.98 5.97 -7.29
N THR A 15 7.70 5.80 -6.96
CA THR A 15 7.23 4.78 -6.03
C THR A 15 7.28 3.40 -6.67
N ILE A 16 6.73 3.23 -7.88
CA ILE A 16 6.74 1.97 -8.60
C ILE A 16 8.17 1.54 -8.94
N ALA A 17 9.01 2.46 -9.41
CA ALA A 17 10.43 2.19 -9.66
C ALA A 17 11.16 1.69 -8.39
N ARG A 18 10.81 2.26 -7.22
CA ARG A 18 11.37 1.83 -5.94
C ARG A 18 10.88 0.45 -5.52
N VAL A 19 9.59 0.16 -5.71
CA VAL A 19 9.01 -1.16 -5.43
C VAL A 19 9.62 -2.22 -6.33
N GLU A 20 9.81 -1.92 -7.62
CA GLU A 20 10.45 -2.83 -8.58
C GLU A 20 11.90 -3.15 -8.18
N ALA A 21 12.72 -2.14 -7.89
CA ALA A 21 14.09 -2.34 -7.47
C ALA A 21 14.20 -3.20 -6.19
N ARG A 22 13.30 -2.99 -5.24
CA ARG A 22 13.21 -3.79 -4.00
C ARG A 22 12.77 -5.23 -4.27
N THR A 23 11.75 -5.42 -5.10
CA THR A 23 11.24 -6.74 -5.49
C THR A 23 12.37 -7.58 -6.08
N ARG A 24 13.18 -6.99 -6.97
CA ARG A 24 14.39 -7.64 -7.52
C ARG A 24 15.43 -7.94 -6.44
N LEU A 25 15.72 -6.98 -5.55
CA LEU A 25 16.69 -7.15 -4.46
C LEU A 25 16.30 -8.27 -3.48
N TRP A 26 15.01 -8.48 -3.25
CA TRP A 26 14.50 -9.53 -2.37
C TRP A 26 14.28 -10.88 -3.07
N GLY A 27 14.55 -10.96 -4.37
CA GLY A 27 14.35 -12.18 -5.15
C GLY A 27 12.88 -12.55 -5.37
N TRP A 28 11.96 -11.57 -5.29
CA TRP A 28 10.55 -11.81 -5.58
C TRP A 28 10.32 -11.81 -7.10
N PRO A 29 9.49 -12.72 -7.64
CA PRO A 29 9.32 -12.87 -9.08
C PRO A 29 8.51 -11.74 -9.73
N GLY A 30 7.78 -10.95 -8.93
CA GLY A 30 6.95 -9.85 -9.40
C GLY A 30 6.18 -9.20 -8.25
N PHE A 31 5.38 -8.19 -8.57
CA PHE A 31 4.55 -7.48 -7.59
C PHE A 31 3.27 -6.93 -8.22
N VAL A 32 2.26 -6.73 -7.38
CA VAL A 32 1.03 -5.98 -7.69
C VAL A 32 0.89 -4.89 -6.62
N VAL A 33 0.69 -3.64 -7.04
CA VAL A 33 0.40 -2.53 -6.11
C VAL A 33 -1.09 -2.25 -6.12
N CYS A 34 -1.70 -2.32 -4.94
CA CYS A 34 -3.08 -1.90 -4.72
C CYS A 34 -3.14 -0.63 -3.88
N ASN A 35 -4.00 0.31 -4.28
CA ASN A 35 -4.36 1.45 -3.45
C ASN A 35 -5.43 1.05 -2.42
N LEU A 36 -5.39 1.67 -1.24
CA LEU A 36 -6.42 1.50 -0.21
C LEU A 36 -7.76 2.15 -0.60
N PHE A 37 -7.71 3.11 -1.52
CA PHE A 37 -8.80 3.96 -1.97
C PHE A 37 -8.86 3.99 -3.50
N ALA A 38 -10.05 4.01 -4.07
CA ALA A 38 -10.24 4.23 -5.51
C ALA A 38 -10.05 5.69 -5.88
N PHE A 39 -10.41 6.60 -4.97
CA PHE A 39 -10.27 8.03 -5.21
C PHE A 39 -8.79 8.42 -5.30
N ARG A 40 -8.45 9.07 -6.40
CA ARG A 40 -7.10 9.53 -6.72
C ARG A 40 -7.09 11.04 -6.64
N ALA A 41 -6.27 11.59 -5.74
CA ALA A 41 -6.00 13.02 -5.69
C ALA A 41 -4.50 13.31 -5.61
N THR A 42 -4.07 14.45 -6.14
CA THR A 42 -2.69 14.94 -6.00
C THR A 42 -2.36 15.29 -4.56
N ARG A 43 -3.38 15.73 -3.80
CA ARG A 43 -3.29 16.14 -2.41
C ARG A 43 -4.07 15.17 -1.52
N PRO A 44 -3.46 14.54 -0.50
CA PRO A 44 -4.15 13.65 0.43
C PRO A 44 -5.34 14.30 1.14
N GLU A 45 -5.35 15.63 1.29
CA GLU A 45 -6.44 16.38 1.89
C GLU A 45 -7.76 16.22 1.13
N ALA A 46 -7.70 16.12 -0.19
CA ALA A 46 -8.90 15.93 -1.02
C ALA A 46 -9.53 14.55 -0.81
N LEU A 47 -8.75 13.55 -0.36
CA LEU A 47 -9.28 12.24 0.01
C LEU A 47 -10.30 12.34 1.15
N ARG A 48 -10.11 13.30 2.07
CA ARG A 48 -11.05 13.53 3.20
C ARG A 48 -12.38 14.14 2.75
N GLN A 49 -12.39 14.79 1.60
CA GLN A 49 -13.56 15.49 1.06
C GLN A 49 -14.37 14.62 0.09
N ALA A 50 -13.84 13.47 -0.32
CA ALA A 50 -14.54 12.57 -1.21
C ALA A 50 -15.71 11.90 -0.47
N ALA A 51 -16.89 11.85 -1.09
CA ALA A 51 -18.07 11.21 -0.51
C ALA A 51 -17.90 9.69 -0.35
N ASP A 52 -17.26 9.04 -1.32
CA ASP A 52 -16.86 7.64 -1.26
C ASP A 52 -15.41 7.49 -1.76
N PRO A 53 -14.41 7.67 -0.89
CA PRO A 53 -13.00 7.57 -1.28
C PRO A 53 -12.61 6.11 -1.59
N VAL A 54 -13.28 5.14 -0.96
CA VAL A 54 -12.95 3.72 -1.12
C VAL A 54 -13.39 3.26 -2.49
N GLY A 55 -14.61 3.57 -2.91
CA GLY A 55 -15.17 3.17 -4.19
C GLY A 55 -15.62 1.70 -4.22
N PRO A 56 -16.53 1.35 -5.14
CA PRO A 56 -17.33 0.12 -5.05
C PRO A 56 -16.56 -1.18 -5.31
N ARG A 57 -15.36 -1.10 -5.90
CA ARG A 57 -14.59 -2.29 -6.33
C ARG A 57 -13.33 -2.54 -5.52
N THR A 58 -12.90 -1.57 -4.70
CA THR A 58 -11.58 -1.59 -4.05
C THR A 58 -11.43 -2.77 -3.11
N ASP A 59 -12.40 -2.99 -2.24
CA ASP A 59 -12.44 -4.13 -1.33
C ASP A 59 -12.36 -5.47 -2.05
N ARG A 60 -13.13 -5.62 -3.12
CA ARG A 60 -13.15 -6.84 -3.92
C ARG A 60 -11.79 -7.13 -4.54
N ILE A 61 -11.11 -6.09 -5.04
CA ILE A 61 -9.77 -6.19 -5.61
C ILE A 61 -8.76 -6.54 -4.51
N LEU A 62 -8.77 -5.82 -3.37
CA LEU A 62 -7.86 -6.10 -2.26
C LEU A 62 -7.99 -7.54 -1.77
N ARG A 63 -9.21 -8.04 -1.53
CA ARG A 63 -9.42 -9.43 -1.12
C ARG A 63 -9.00 -10.45 -2.17
N ARG A 64 -9.07 -10.11 -3.46
CA ARG A 64 -8.58 -10.98 -4.54
C ARG A 64 -7.05 -11.05 -4.52
N GLU A 65 -6.38 -9.89 -4.50
CA GLU A 65 -4.92 -9.84 -4.55
C GLU A 65 -4.27 -10.41 -3.27
N VAL A 66 -4.85 -10.16 -2.09
CA VAL A 66 -4.36 -10.73 -0.82
C VAL A 66 -4.38 -12.27 -0.84
N ARG A 67 -5.44 -12.86 -1.42
CA ARG A 67 -5.57 -14.33 -1.54
C ARG A 67 -4.60 -14.93 -2.57
N GLY A 68 -4.32 -14.22 -3.66
CA GLY A 68 -3.42 -14.70 -4.71
C GLY A 68 -1.93 -14.45 -4.45
N ALA A 69 -1.59 -13.53 -3.56
CA ALA A 69 -0.20 -13.15 -3.31
C ALA A 69 0.58 -14.22 -2.52
N GLY A 70 1.86 -14.41 -2.83
CA GLY A 70 2.77 -15.21 -1.99
C GLY A 70 3.13 -14.49 -0.68
N SER A 71 3.27 -13.16 -0.73
CA SER A 71 3.53 -12.30 0.42
C SER A 71 2.80 -10.97 0.27
N VAL A 72 2.39 -10.35 1.38
CA VAL A 72 1.69 -9.07 1.36
C VAL A 72 2.53 -8.01 2.07
N LEU A 73 2.93 -6.97 1.35
CA LEU A 73 3.67 -5.84 1.91
C LEU A 73 2.75 -4.63 2.12
N CYS A 74 2.59 -4.22 3.37
CA CYS A 74 1.84 -3.04 3.78
C CYS A 74 2.76 -1.81 3.74
N ALA A 75 2.29 -0.71 3.12
CA ALA A 75 3.11 0.49 2.91
C ALA A 75 2.27 1.76 2.65
N TRP A 76 1.16 1.92 3.38
CA TRP A 76 0.17 2.99 3.13
C TRP A 76 0.43 4.31 3.87
N GLY A 77 1.38 4.35 4.81
CA GLY A 77 1.69 5.55 5.59
C GLY A 77 0.53 6.04 6.46
N VAL A 78 0.70 7.21 7.07
CA VAL A 78 -0.26 7.78 8.03
C VAL A 78 -1.65 8.01 7.43
N HIS A 79 -1.70 8.41 6.15
CA HIS A 79 -2.97 8.70 5.48
C HIS A 79 -3.81 7.46 5.15
N GLY A 80 -3.24 6.25 5.28
CA GLY A 80 -4.01 5.02 5.13
C GLY A 80 -5.06 4.82 6.23
N ALA A 81 -4.90 5.48 7.38
CA ALA A 81 -5.83 5.40 8.52
C ALA A 81 -7.06 6.30 8.39
N LEU A 82 -7.19 7.05 7.29
CA LEU A 82 -8.35 7.90 7.07
C LEU A 82 -9.64 7.07 7.17
N ALA A 83 -10.57 7.54 8.02
CA ALA A 83 -11.85 6.89 8.31
C ALA A 83 -11.73 5.43 8.77
N GLY A 84 -10.61 5.03 9.40
CA GLY A 84 -10.39 3.67 9.89
C GLY A 84 -10.07 2.64 8.79
N ARG A 85 -9.75 3.11 7.58
CA ARG A 85 -9.53 2.24 6.42
C ARG A 85 -8.38 1.25 6.60
N ASP A 86 -7.33 1.63 7.32
CA ASP A 86 -6.22 0.73 7.63
C ASP A 86 -6.67 -0.44 8.52
N ALA A 87 -7.51 -0.18 9.52
CA ALA A 87 -8.09 -1.20 10.37
C ALA A 87 -8.97 -2.17 9.56
N GLU A 88 -9.83 -1.65 8.67
CA GLU A 88 -10.62 -2.49 7.76
C GLU A 88 -9.73 -3.40 6.90
N VAL A 89 -8.69 -2.84 6.28
CA VAL A 89 -7.79 -3.62 5.44
C VAL A 89 -6.98 -4.62 6.26
N ARG A 90 -6.60 -4.32 7.50
CA ARG A 90 -5.99 -5.30 8.42
C ARG A 90 -6.92 -6.50 8.65
N THR A 91 -8.23 -6.31 8.75
CA THR A 91 -9.16 -7.46 8.84
C THR A 91 -9.13 -8.34 7.58
N MET A 92 -8.92 -7.76 6.41
CA MET A 92 -8.79 -8.51 5.15
C MET A 92 -7.49 -9.32 5.06
N LEU A 93 -6.50 -8.99 5.89
CA LEU A 93 -5.22 -9.68 6.02
C LEU A 93 -5.24 -10.78 7.10
N ALA A 94 -6.38 -10.99 7.78
CA ALA A 94 -6.48 -12.03 8.80
C ALA A 94 -6.10 -13.42 8.23
N GLY A 95 -5.31 -14.18 8.99
CA GLY A 95 -4.76 -15.46 8.55
C GLY A 95 -3.59 -15.36 7.56
N ARG A 96 -3.02 -14.17 7.40
CA ARG A 96 -1.79 -13.91 6.63
C ARG A 96 -0.73 -13.36 7.57
N ASP A 97 0.53 -13.46 7.16
CA ASP A 97 1.67 -12.82 7.82
C ASP A 97 2.10 -11.58 7.02
N PRO A 98 1.41 -10.43 7.19
CA PRO A 98 1.75 -9.24 6.43
C PRO A 98 3.14 -8.73 6.83
N LEU A 99 3.82 -8.14 5.87
CA LEU A 99 5.13 -7.51 6.02
C LEU A 99 4.99 -6.00 5.92
N CYS A 100 5.96 -5.25 6.45
CA CYS A 100 6.13 -3.84 6.17
C CYS A 100 7.63 -3.49 6.08
N LEU A 101 7.94 -2.22 5.82
CA LEU A 101 9.33 -1.73 5.75
C LEU A 101 9.71 -0.88 6.97
N GLY A 102 9.01 -1.12 8.08
CA GLY A 102 9.06 -0.33 9.30
C GLY A 102 7.82 0.53 9.49
N LEU A 103 7.68 1.06 10.70
CA LEU A 103 6.50 1.80 11.14
C LEU A 103 6.82 3.29 11.35
N THR A 104 5.82 4.15 11.15
CA THR A 104 5.84 5.53 11.64
C THR A 104 5.79 5.56 13.17
N LYS A 105 5.92 6.75 13.77
CA LYS A 105 5.77 6.91 15.23
C LYS A 105 4.38 6.44 15.71
N ASP A 106 3.36 6.66 14.87
CA ASP A 106 1.98 6.28 15.15
C ASP A 106 1.64 4.84 14.73
N GLY A 107 2.63 4.01 14.39
CA GLY A 107 2.44 2.59 14.09
C GLY A 107 1.98 2.28 12.66
N HIS A 108 1.93 3.25 11.74
CA HIS A 108 1.51 2.98 10.35
C HIS A 108 2.69 2.48 9.51
N PRO A 109 2.47 1.53 8.57
CA PRO A 109 3.52 1.00 7.72
C PRO A 109 4.05 2.08 6.78
N ARG A 110 5.37 2.32 6.81
CA ARG A 110 6.00 3.42 6.08
C ARG A 110 5.86 3.26 4.56
N HIS A 111 5.70 4.40 3.89
CA HIS A 111 5.71 4.47 2.43
C HIS A 111 7.12 4.15 1.89
N PRO A 112 7.26 3.34 0.81
CA PRO A 112 8.55 2.82 0.37
C PRO A 112 9.49 3.87 -0.23
N LEU A 113 8.93 4.99 -0.73
CA LEU A 113 9.68 6.01 -1.47
C LEU A 113 10.86 6.60 -0.67
N TYR A 114 10.64 6.91 0.61
CA TYR A 114 11.59 7.63 1.45
C TYR A 114 12.44 6.73 2.36
N LEU A 115 12.45 5.43 2.10
CA LEU A 115 13.22 4.46 2.88
C LEU A 115 14.56 4.14 2.20
N ARG A 116 15.53 3.70 3.00
CA ARG A 116 16.84 3.24 2.48
C ARG A 116 16.65 2.10 1.48
N ALA A 117 17.51 2.04 0.46
CA ALA A 117 17.42 1.06 -0.62
C ALA A 117 17.60 -0.39 -0.13
N ASP A 118 18.39 -0.59 0.91
CA ASP A 118 18.71 -1.88 1.53
C ASP A 118 17.64 -2.38 2.50
N ALA A 119 16.63 -1.57 2.83
CA ALA A 119 15.60 -1.94 3.80
C ALA A 119 14.92 -3.28 3.43
N ARG A 120 14.90 -4.19 4.40
CA ARG A 120 14.31 -5.52 4.28
C ARG A 120 12.87 -5.53 4.82
N PRO A 121 11.98 -6.37 4.26
CA PRO A 121 10.67 -6.58 4.83
C PRO A 121 10.80 -7.16 6.25
N VAL A 122 9.97 -6.67 7.16
CA VAL A 122 9.83 -7.17 8.53
C VAL A 122 8.36 -7.50 8.79
N PRO A 123 8.03 -8.39 9.75
CA PRO A 123 6.65 -8.65 10.12
C PRO A 123 5.91 -7.36 10.50
N TYR A 124 4.68 -7.21 9.99
CA TYR A 124 3.80 -6.12 10.36
C TYR A 124 2.90 -6.57 11.51
N GLN A 125 3.18 -6.05 12.70
CA GLN A 125 2.40 -6.29 13.93
C GLN A 125 1.19 -5.35 14.00
#